data_AF-A0A948QBM4-F1
#
_entry.id   AF-A0A948QBM4-F1
#
_cell.length_a   1.000
_cell.length_b   1.000
_cell.length_c   1.000
_cell.angle_alpha   90.00
_cell.angle_beta   90.00
_cell.angle_gamma   90.00
#
_symmetry.space_group_name_H-M   'P 1'
#
loop_
_entity.id
_entity.type
_entity.pdbx_description
1 polymer ?
#
loop_
_entity_poly.entity_id
_entity_poly.type
_entity_poly.pdbx_seq_one_letter_code
_entity_poly.pdbx_strand_id
1 'polypeptide(L)'
;MYSFAFLAKDDFNTIDSIKKQNIETELSFVSLAQLALERQESGNLIEIGDYKFSSTLIIDNNWEIYFAIWPEDSSMAVKTIWHEAELTRGVVYDYKDTKFNITLEDGIISIGYDETGSKFISKISYDDILHKLYSNAEKISFADMVEYALIRNHDPLNNKDGIITLRLDRDGMFWYSFNLDDIIAHQIKWLVGINGVLYGMKISDDKLFFFSKPVDMDKGIYGREKLLKY
;
A
#
# COMPACT_ATOMS: atom_id res chain seq x y z
N MET A 1 66.44 15.46 34.56
CA MET A 1 65.80 14.35 35.29
C MET A 1 64.43 14.85 35.73
N TYR A 2 63.41 14.68 34.88
CA TYR A 2 62.03 15.09 35.17
C TYR A 2 61.16 13.84 35.27
N SER A 3 60.52 13.72 36.43
CA SER A 3 59.57 12.68 36.79
C SER A 3 58.29 12.83 35.97
N PHE A 4 57.85 11.78 35.29
CA PHE A 4 56.49 11.65 34.78
C PHE A 4 55.73 10.71 35.71
N ALA A 5 54.80 11.29 36.47
CA ALA A 5 53.83 10.55 37.27
C ALA A 5 52.58 10.25 36.42
N PHE A 6 52.17 8.99 36.48
CA PHE A 6 50.86 8.41 36.18
C PHE A 6 49.72 9.39 35.82
N LEU A 7 49.23 9.31 34.58
CA LEU A 7 47.83 9.57 34.30
C LEU A 7 47.07 8.26 34.49
N ALA A 8 46.27 8.24 35.55
CA ALA A 8 45.35 7.17 35.85
C ALA A 8 44.32 7.01 34.72
N LYS A 9 44.04 5.73 34.42
CA LYS A 9 42.82 5.27 33.76
C LYS A 9 41.62 6.00 34.36
N ASP A 10 40.97 6.86 33.60
CA ASP A 10 39.57 7.23 33.75
C ASP A 10 39.23 8.15 32.58
N ASP A 11 38.95 7.59 31.40
CA ASP A 11 38.25 8.29 30.30
C ASP A 11 37.81 7.33 29.17
N PHE A 12 37.50 6.07 29.50
CA PHE A 12 36.96 5.09 28.54
C PHE A 12 35.52 4.65 28.82
N ASN A 13 34.87 5.22 29.85
CA ASN A 13 33.51 4.81 30.25
C ASN A 13 32.43 5.89 30.03
N THR A 14 32.76 7.00 29.39
CA THR A 14 31.81 8.11 29.13
C THR A 14 31.19 8.06 27.73
N ILE A 15 31.64 7.16 26.87
CA ILE A 15 31.11 7.00 25.50
C ILE A 15 30.07 5.86 25.41
N ASP A 16 30.13 4.87 26.29
CA ASP A 16 29.11 3.80 26.41
C ASP A 16 27.85 4.22 27.19
N SER A 17 27.81 5.46 27.70
CA SER A 17 26.70 5.97 28.52
C SER A 17 25.83 7.03 27.84
N ILE A 18 26.02 7.31 26.54
CA ILE A 18 24.87 7.70 25.72
C ILE A 18 24.05 6.42 25.58
N LYS A 19 23.27 6.11 26.63
CA LYS A 19 22.14 5.18 26.56
C LYS A 19 21.54 5.35 25.17
N LYS A 20 21.46 4.29 24.36
CA LYS A 20 20.61 4.24 23.16
C LYS A 20 19.29 4.88 23.56
N GLN A 21 19.13 6.17 23.32
CA GLN A 21 17.93 6.86 23.74
C GLN A 21 16.90 6.33 22.74
N ASN A 22 15.96 5.54 23.24
CA ASN A 22 14.83 4.99 22.49
C ASN A 22 13.86 6.13 22.08
N ILE A 23 14.41 7.18 21.47
CA ILE A 23 13.72 8.37 21.00
C ILE A 23 13.24 8.08 19.59
N GLU A 24 11.98 8.39 19.36
CA GLU A 24 11.37 8.39 18.06
C GLU A 24 11.85 9.63 17.30
N THR A 25 12.42 9.41 16.12
CA THR A 25 12.92 10.48 15.24
C THR A 25 12.04 10.56 14.01
N GLU A 26 11.41 11.71 13.79
CA GLU A 26 10.68 11.99 12.54
C GLU A 26 11.66 12.05 11.36
N LEU A 27 11.28 11.44 10.24
CA LEU A 27 12.09 11.34 9.03
C LEU A 27 11.57 12.26 7.92
N SER A 28 10.28 12.16 7.64
CA SER A 28 9.59 12.84 6.55
C SER A 28 8.07 12.77 6.74
N PHE A 29 7.31 13.43 5.86
CA PHE A 29 5.87 13.30 5.80
C PHE A 29 5.36 13.39 4.36
N VAL A 30 4.16 12.87 4.14
CA VAL A 30 3.41 13.00 2.87
C VAL A 30 1.99 13.48 3.16
N SER A 31 1.38 14.19 2.20
CA SER A 31 0.01 14.69 2.34
C SER A 31 -1.01 13.59 2.05
N LEU A 32 -2.03 13.43 2.91
CA LEU A 32 -3.12 12.48 2.66
C LEU A 32 -3.94 12.85 1.43
N ALA A 33 -4.07 14.15 1.13
CA ALA A 33 -4.75 14.63 -0.07
C ALA A 33 -3.99 14.24 -1.34
N GLN A 34 -2.66 14.34 -1.31
CA GLN A 34 -1.79 13.89 -2.40
C GLN A 34 -1.95 12.38 -2.66
N LEU A 35 -1.89 11.56 -1.60
CA LEU A 35 -2.09 10.11 -1.72
C LEU A 35 -3.47 9.74 -2.27
N ALA A 36 -4.52 10.51 -1.93
CA ALA A 36 -5.85 10.31 -2.47
C ALA A 36 -5.94 10.61 -3.97
N LEU A 37 -5.22 11.65 -4.42
CA LEU A 37 -5.16 12.06 -5.82
C LEU A 37 -4.41 11.03 -6.67
N GLU A 38 -3.23 10.59 -6.21
CA GLU A 38 -2.45 9.52 -6.84
C GLU A 38 -3.23 8.21 -6.94
N ARG A 39 -3.98 7.88 -5.89
CA ARG A 39 -4.86 6.70 -5.89
C ARG A 39 -5.92 6.79 -7.00
N GLN A 40 -6.47 7.97 -7.24
CA GLN A 40 -7.44 8.18 -8.32
C GLN A 40 -6.76 8.02 -9.70
N GLU A 41 -5.56 8.57 -9.88
CA GLU A 41 -4.78 8.52 -11.12
C GLU A 41 -4.19 7.12 -11.41
N SER A 42 -4.08 6.27 -10.38
CA SER A 42 -3.61 4.90 -10.49
C SER A 42 -4.67 3.92 -11.02
N GLY A 43 -5.85 4.40 -11.40
CA GLY A 43 -6.90 3.60 -12.04
C GLY A 43 -6.41 2.99 -13.37
N ASN A 44 -6.70 1.71 -13.60
CA ASN A 44 -6.40 1.03 -14.85
C ASN A 44 -7.54 1.20 -15.84
N LEU A 45 -7.21 1.68 -17.04
CA LEU A 45 -8.16 1.86 -18.12
C LEU A 45 -8.49 0.49 -18.74
N ILE A 46 -9.77 0.16 -18.78
CA ILE A 46 -10.33 -0.98 -19.48
C ILE A 46 -11.16 -0.44 -20.64
N GLU A 47 -10.72 -0.69 -21.86
CA GLU A 47 -11.46 -0.37 -23.08
C GLU A 47 -12.14 -1.64 -23.60
N ILE A 48 -13.44 -1.53 -23.91
CA ILE A 48 -14.24 -2.63 -24.45
C ILE A 48 -15.31 -2.08 -25.39
N GLY A 49 -15.15 -2.32 -26.70
CA GLY A 49 -15.98 -1.66 -27.71
C GLY A 49 -15.83 -0.14 -27.60
N ASP A 50 -16.96 0.57 -27.49
CA ASP A 50 -16.99 2.04 -27.31
C ASP A 50 -16.96 2.48 -25.83
N TYR A 51 -16.87 1.53 -24.90
CA TYR A 51 -16.90 1.80 -23.47
C TYR A 51 -15.50 1.91 -22.87
N LYS A 52 -15.34 2.87 -21.96
CA LYS A 52 -14.12 3.09 -21.19
C LYS A 52 -14.43 3.08 -19.71
N PHE A 53 -13.77 2.20 -18.98
CA PHE A 53 -13.89 2.09 -17.54
C PHE A 53 -12.52 2.28 -16.89
N SER A 54 -12.49 2.93 -15.74
CA SER A 54 -11.37 2.83 -14.82
C SER A 54 -11.63 1.74 -13.80
N SER A 55 -10.53 1.13 -13.35
CA SER A 55 -10.57 0.03 -12.41
C SER A 55 -9.44 0.05 -11.41
N THR A 56 -9.64 -0.55 -10.25
CA THR A 56 -8.59 -0.70 -9.24
C THR A 56 -8.89 -1.85 -8.28
N LEU A 57 -7.90 -2.23 -7.47
CA LEU A 57 -8.07 -3.17 -6.37
C LEU A 57 -8.13 -2.43 -5.04
N ILE A 58 -9.08 -2.81 -4.19
CA ILE A 58 -9.29 -2.32 -2.83
C ILE A 58 -9.01 -3.47 -1.86
N ILE A 59 -8.49 -3.16 -0.68
CA ILE A 59 -8.20 -4.15 0.36
C ILE A 59 -8.98 -3.78 1.62
N ASP A 60 -9.69 -4.72 2.23
CA ASP A 60 -10.42 -4.46 3.47
C ASP A 60 -9.55 -4.71 4.73
N ASN A 61 -10.12 -4.47 5.92
CA ASN A 61 -9.43 -4.75 7.18
C ASN A 61 -9.20 -6.25 7.48
N ASN A 62 -9.90 -7.15 6.78
CA ASN A 62 -9.66 -8.60 6.84
C ASN A 62 -8.64 -9.07 5.80
N TRP A 63 -8.04 -8.14 5.06
CA TRP A 63 -7.03 -8.38 4.03
C TRP A 63 -7.58 -9.04 2.78
N GLU A 64 -8.89 -8.97 2.58
CA GLU A 64 -9.61 -9.46 1.41
C GLU A 64 -9.52 -8.43 0.27
N ILE A 65 -9.47 -8.95 -0.97
CA ILE A 65 -9.30 -8.15 -2.18
C ILE A 65 -10.66 -7.94 -2.85
N TYR A 66 -10.89 -6.70 -3.24
CA TYR A 66 -12.08 -6.26 -3.94
C TYR A 66 -11.68 -5.61 -5.26
N PHE A 67 -12.41 -5.93 -6.33
CA PHE A 67 -12.30 -5.23 -7.60
C PHE A 67 -13.31 -4.08 -7.63
N ALA A 68 -12.85 -2.90 -8.00
CA ALA A 68 -13.70 -1.73 -8.21
C ALA A 68 -13.61 -1.26 -9.66
N ILE A 69 -14.76 -0.92 -10.24
CA ILE A 69 -14.87 -0.36 -11.59
C ILE A 69 -15.80 0.85 -11.62
N TRP A 70 -15.51 1.81 -12.49
CA TRP A 70 -16.37 2.94 -12.78
C TRP A 70 -16.17 3.47 -14.20
N PRO A 71 -17.20 4.04 -14.83
CA PRO A 71 -17.08 4.69 -16.14
C PRO A 71 -16.21 5.94 -16.09
N GLU A 72 -15.33 6.09 -17.09
CA GLU A 72 -14.44 7.27 -17.22
C GLU A 72 -15.18 8.53 -17.66
N ASP A 73 -16.30 8.39 -18.36
CA ASP A 73 -17.09 9.49 -18.89
C ASP A 73 -18.07 10.09 -17.86
N SER A 74 -18.01 9.65 -16.60
CA SER A 74 -18.89 10.11 -15.54
C SER A 74 -18.10 10.74 -14.40
N SER A 75 -18.24 12.07 -14.26
CA SER A 75 -17.63 12.88 -13.20
C SER A 75 -18.18 12.59 -11.79
N MET A 76 -19.23 11.78 -11.68
CA MET A 76 -19.84 11.35 -10.41
C MET A 76 -20.10 9.84 -10.35
N ALA A 77 -19.33 9.05 -11.10
CA ALA A 77 -19.55 7.61 -11.13
C ALA A 77 -19.40 6.99 -9.73
N VAL A 78 -20.46 6.36 -9.23
CA VAL A 78 -20.38 5.50 -8.07
C VAL A 78 -19.54 4.29 -8.45
N LYS A 79 -18.45 4.05 -7.73
CA LYS A 79 -17.63 2.85 -7.90
C LYS A 79 -18.49 1.64 -7.58
N THR A 80 -18.60 0.72 -8.53
CA THR A 80 -19.17 -0.60 -8.26
C THR A 80 -18.05 -1.53 -7.85
N ILE A 81 -18.27 -2.27 -6.76
CA ILE A 81 -17.23 -3.03 -6.07
C ILE A 81 -17.76 -4.45 -5.84
N TRP A 82 -16.92 -5.45 -6.10
CA TRP A 82 -17.22 -6.84 -5.81
C TRP A 82 -16.05 -7.52 -5.12
N HIS A 83 -16.37 -8.43 -4.20
CA HIS A 83 -15.39 -9.32 -3.60
C HIS A 83 -14.90 -10.37 -4.62
N GLU A 84 -13.69 -10.87 -4.45
CA GLU A 84 -13.08 -11.89 -5.31
C GLU A 84 -13.98 -13.13 -5.54
N ALA A 85 -14.62 -13.61 -4.47
CA ALA A 85 -15.53 -14.76 -4.54
C ALA A 85 -16.83 -14.48 -5.31
N GLU A 86 -17.23 -13.22 -5.46
CA GLU A 86 -18.36 -12.84 -6.32
C GLU A 86 -17.92 -12.83 -7.78
N LEU A 87 -16.77 -12.24 -8.08
CA LEU A 87 -16.19 -12.22 -9.44
C LEU A 87 -15.94 -13.63 -9.97
N THR A 88 -15.45 -14.53 -9.13
CA THR A 88 -15.22 -15.95 -9.49
C THR A 88 -16.52 -16.65 -9.89
N ARG A 89 -17.66 -16.26 -9.29
CA ARG A 89 -18.99 -16.79 -9.64
C ARG A 89 -19.60 -16.11 -10.88
N GLY A 90 -19.01 -15.01 -11.32
CA GLY A 90 -19.55 -14.14 -12.35
C GLY A 90 -20.55 -13.14 -11.78
N VAL A 91 -20.36 -11.87 -12.13
CA VAL A 91 -21.27 -10.77 -11.79
C VAL A 91 -21.69 -10.04 -13.06
N VAL A 92 -22.82 -9.33 -12.98
CA VAL A 92 -23.33 -8.49 -14.06
C VAL A 92 -23.25 -7.03 -13.63
N TYR A 93 -22.66 -6.21 -14.49
CA TYR A 93 -22.61 -4.77 -14.36
C TYR A 93 -23.48 -4.13 -15.45
N ASP A 94 -24.57 -3.47 -15.04
CA ASP A 94 -25.47 -2.77 -15.95
C ASP A 94 -25.01 -1.32 -16.16
N TYR A 95 -24.69 -0.94 -17.41
CA TYR A 95 -24.29 0.42 -17.75
C TYR A 95 -24.79 0.82 -19.14
N LYS A 96 -25.49 1.96 -19.24
CA LYS A 96 -26.05 2.51 -20.50
C LYS A 96 -26.79 1.45 -21.34
N ASP A 97 -27.75 0.78 -20.71
CA ASP A 97 -28.56 -0.30 -21.29
C ASP A 97 -27.78 -1.55 -21.75
N THR A 98 -26.48 -1.62 -21.45
CA THR A 98 -25.62 -2.76 -21.76
C THR A 98 -25.28 -3.54 -20.50
N LYS A 99 -25.30 -4.87 -20.62
CA LYS A 99 -24.97 -5.79 -19.53
C LYS A 99 -23.58 -6.36 -19.73
N PHE A 100 -22.65 -5.96 -18.87
CA PHE A 100 -21.29 -6.47 -18.86
C PHE A 100 -21.21 -7.66 -17.91
N ASN A 101 -20.79 -8.80 -18.42
CA ASN A 101 -20.44 -9.96 -17.61
C ASN A 101 -18.99 -9.82 -17.17
N ILE A 102 -18.76 -9.87 -15.86
CA ILE A 102 -17.45 -9.75 -15.25
C ILE A 102 -17.15 -11.04 -14.52
N THR A 103 -15.99 -11.63 -14.80
CA THR A 103 -15.53 -12.88 -14.21
C THR A 103 -14.08 -12.76 -13.78
N LEU A 104 -13.68 -13.55 -12.78
CA LEU A 104 -12.29 -13.69 -12.35
C LEU A 104 -11.86 -15.16 -12.49
N GLU A 105 -10.72 -15.39 -13.13
CA GLU A 105 -10.09 -16.70 -13.26
C GLU A 105 -8.57 -16.51 -13.22
N ASP A 106 -7.87 -17.23 -12.33
CA ASP A 106 -6.41 -17.18 -12.16
C ASP A 106 -5.83 -15.76 -12.08
N GLY A 107 -6.44 -14.89 -11.25
CA GLY A 107 -6.02 -13.50 -11.09
C GLY A 107 -6.32 -12.58 -12.30
N ILE A 108 -7.02 -13.08 -13.32
CA ILE A 108 -7.39 -12.32 -14.52
C ILE A 108 -8.87 -12.00 -14.49
N ILE A 109 -9.19 -10.70 -14.49
CA ILE A 109 -10.55 -10.20 -14.63
C ILE A 109 -10.87 -10.11 -16.12
N SER A 110 -11.93 -10.80 -16.53
CA SER A 110 -12.50 -10.69 -17.87
C SER A 110 -13.81 -9.92 -17.81
N ILE A 111 -13.93 -8.87 -18.61
CA ILE A 111 -15.15 -8.07 -18.77
C ILE A 111 -15.63 -8.27 -20.20
N GLY A 112 -16.90 -8.59 -20.39
CA GLY A 112 -17.43 -8.87 -21.73
C GLY A 112 -18.90 -8.51 -21.89
N TYR A 113 -19.30 -8.12 -23.09
CA TYR A 113 -20.71 -7.98 -23.48
C TYR A 113 -20.91 -8.46 -24.91
N ASP A 114 -22.15 -8.83 -25.23
CA ASP A 114 -22.56 -9.25 -26.55
C ASP A 114 -23.49 -8.19 -27.17
N GLU A 115 -23.21 -7.78 -28.40
CA GLU A 115 -24.04 -6.84 -29.15
C GLU A 115 -24.19 -7.32 -30.59
N THR A 116 -25.44 -7.49 -31.05
CA THR A 116 -25.79 -7.82 -32.45
C THR A 116 -24.97 -8.97 -33.08
N GLY A 117 -24.64 -10.01 -32.29
CA GLY A 117 -23.88 -11.17 -32.75
C GLY A 117 -22.36 -11.02 -32.70
N SER A 118 -21.85 -9.89 -32.20
CA SER A 118 -20.45 -9.67 -31.87
C SER A 118 -20.23 -9.78 -30.36
N LYS A 119 -19.14 -10.44 -29.96
CA LYS A 119 -18.73 -10.56 -28.56
C LYS A 119 -17.51 -9.69 -28.32
N PHE A 120 -17.63 -8.73 -27.42
CA PHE A 120 -16.54 -7.88 -26.97
C PHE A 120 -16.02 -8.40 -25.64
N ILE A 121 -14.70 -8.53 -25.50
CA ILE A 121 -14.05 -8.95 -24.25
C ILE A 121 -12.78 -8.14 -24.04
N SER A 122 -12.60 -7.63 -22.83
CA SER A 122 -11.35 -7.05 -22.35
C SER A 122 -10.88 -7.82 -21.12
N LYS A 123 -9.56 -7.87 -20.92
CA LYS A 123 -8.92 -8.60 -19.83
C LYS A 123 -7.92 -7.72 -19.11
N ILE A 124 -7.87 -7.84 -17.79
CA ILE A 124 -6.87 -7.19 -16.95
C ILE A 124 -6.46 -8.12 -15.81
N SER A 125 -5.17 -8.21 -15.53
CA SER A 125 -4.68 -9.01 -14.41
C SER A 125 -4.58 -8.20 -13.11
N TYR A 126 -4.65 -8.89 -11.97
CA TYR A 126 -4.30 -8.27 -10.69
C TYR A 126 -2.86 -7.75 -10.68
N ASP A 127 -1.92 -8.45 -11.33
CA ASP A 127 -0.52 -8.01 -11.51
C ASP A 127 -0.45 -6.63 -12.16
N ASP A 128 -1.15 -6.44 -13.29
CA ASP A 128 -1.17 -5.16 -14.02
C ASP A 128 -1.71 -4.03 -13.13
N ILE A 129 -2.77 -4.33 -12.36
CA ILE A 129 -3.37 -3.34 -11.46
C ILE A 129 -2.40 -2.97 -10.34
N LEU A 130 -1.77 -3.94 -9.72
CA LEU A 130 -0.82 -3.73 -8.61
C LEU A 130 0.45 -3.04 -9.08
N HIS A 131 0.98 -3.38 -10.25
CA HIS A 131 2.13 -2.70 -10.83
C HIS A 131 1.82 -1.23 -11.13
N LYS A 132 0.65 -0.92 -11.68
CA LYS A 132 0.25 0.48 -11.91
C LYS A 132 0.07 1.25 -10.60
N LEU A 133 -0.52 0.62 -9.59
CA LEU A 133 -0.64 1.19 -8.25
C LEU A 133 0.74 1.47 -7.63
N TYR A 134 1.66 0.52 -7.74
CA TYR A 134 3.01 0.63 -7.20
C TYR A 134 3.84 1.69 -7.94
N SER A 135 3.69 1.82 -9.26
CA SER A 135 4.46 2.78 -10.06
C SER A 135 4.05 4.23 -9.87
N ASN A 136 2.75 4.47 -9.61
CA ASN A 136 2.17 5.81 -9.56
C ASN A 136 2.04 6.36 -8.14
N ALA A 137 2.20 5.52 -7.12
CA ALA A 137 2.11 5.93 -5.73
C ALA A 137 3.41 6.61 -5.25
N GLU A 138 3.24 7.55 -4.33
CA GLU A 138 4.31 8.10 -3.52
C GLU A 138 5.07 6.98 -2.79
N LYS A 139 6.39 7.13 -2.70
CA LYS A 139 7.27 6.10 -2.14
C LYS A 139 8.07 6.59 -0.96
N ILE A 140 8.25 5.70 0.02
CA ILE A 140 9.17 5.91 1.14
C ILE A 140 10.21 4.80 1.18
N SER A 141 11.48 5.19 1.26
CA SER A 141 12.62 4.28 1.40
C SER A 141 13.15 4.32 2.82
N PHE A 142 13.37 3.15 3.42
CA PHE A 142 14.00 2.98 4.72
C PHE A 142 15.37 2.34 4.59
N ALA A 143 16.37 3.04 5.11
CA ALA A 143 17.77 2.61 5.13
C ALA A 143 18.33 2.17 3.76
N ASP A 144 17.80 2.71 2.66
CA ASP A 144 18.12 2.31 1.28
C ASP A 144 17.98 0.80 0.99
N MET A 145 17.20 0.09 1.81
CA MET A 145 17.05 -1.36 1.76
C MET A 145 15.61 -1.81 1.46
N VAL A 146 14.63 -1.03 1.92
CA VAL A 146 13.20 -1.37 1.79
C VAL A 146 12.45 -0.15 1.29
N GLU A 147 11.73 -0.29 0.18
CA GLU A 147 10.89 0.74 -0.40
C GLU A 147 9.41 0.33 -0.33
N TYR A 148 8.57 1.25 0.14
CA TYR A 148 7.12 1.10 0.17
C TYR A 148 6.45 2.13 -0.73
N ALA A 149 5.56 1.66 -1.60
CA ALA A 149 4.52 2.49 -2.20
C ALA A 149 3.39 2.71 -1.18
N LEU A 150 2.93 3.95 -1.08
CA LEU A 150 1.92 4.40 -0.12
C LEU A 150 0.61 4.64 -0.87
N ILE A 151 -0.38 3.80 -0.64
CA ILE A 151 -1.62 3.83 -1.43
C ILE A 151 -2.78 4.16 -0.49
N ARG A 152 -3.49 5.25 -0.79
CA ARG A 152 -4.74 5.58 -0.09
C ARG A 152 -5.79 4.50 -0.37
N ASN A 153 -6.46 4.01 0.66
CA ASN A 153 -7.44 2.95 0.52
C ASN A 153 -8.68 3.23 1.37
N HIS A 154 -9.84 2.81 0.85
CA HIS A 154 -11.13 2.92 1.52
C HIS A 154 -11.73 1.51 1.63
N ASP A 155 -11.87 1.01 2.85
CA ASP A 155 -12.53 -0.25 3.17
C ASP A 155 -14.05 -0.11 2.92
N PRO A 156 -14.61 -0.83 1.94
CA PRO A 156 -15.99 -0.67 1.52
C PRO A 156 -17.00 -1.30 2.50
N LEU A 157 -16.57 -2.22 3.37
CA LEU A 157 -17.45 -2.90 4.32
C LEU A 157 -17.72 -2.04 5.55
N ASN A 158 -16.65 -1.40 6.05
CA ASN A 158 -16.70 -0.66 7.30
C ASN A 158 -16.75 0.85 7.10
N ASN A 159 -16.72 1.32 5.84
CA ASN A 159 -16.63 2.73 5.46
C ASN A 159 -15.47 3.42 6.21
N LYS A 160 -14.31 2.75 6.21
CA LYS A 160 -13.11 3.19 6.93
C LYS A 160 -11.98 3.44 5.96
N ASP A 161 -11.25 4.50 6.21
CA ASP A 161 -10.07 4.82 5.45
C ASP A 161 -8.81 4.23 6.07
N GLY A 162 -7.80 4.03 5.23
CA GLY A 162 -6.47 3.65 5.66
C GLY A 162 -5.42 3.85 4.59
N ILE A 163 -4.21 3.36 4.89
CA ILE A 163 -3.06 3.35 4.00
C ILE A 163 -2.64 1.91 3.77
N ILE A 164 -2.57 1.51 2.50
CA ILE A 164 -1.86 0.30 2.09
C ILE A 164 -0.39 0.66 1.91
N THR A 165 0.50 -0.07 2.58
CA THR A 165 1.93 -0.05 2.28
C THR A 165 2.22 -1.24 1.38
N LEU A 166 2.61 -1.00 0.13
CA LEU A 166 2.89 -2.04 -0.85
C LEU A 166 4.38 -2.09 -1.15
N ARG A 167 5.00 -3.26 -1.05
CA ARG A 167 6.41 -3.50 -1.35
C ARG A 167 6.51 -4.55 -2.45
N LEU A 168 7.35 -4.28 -3.44
CA LEU A 168 7.74 -5.25 -4.45
C LEU A 168 9.11 -5.80 -4.08
N ASP A 169 9.22 -7.12 -3.93
CA ASP A 169 10.53 -7.75 -3.66
C ASP A 169 11.32 -8.04 -4.94
N ARG A 170 12.53 -8.59 -4.77
CA ARG A 170 13.43 -8.89 -5.89
C ARG A 170 12.95 -10.04 -6.77
N ASP A 171 12.07 -10.88 -6.26
CA ASP A 171 11.48 -12.00 -6.99
C ASP A 171 10.21 -11.56 -7.74
N GLY A 172 9.85 -10.28 -7.68
CA GLY A 172 8.68 -9.71 -8.33
C GLY A 172 7.39 -9.92 -7.54
N MET A 173 7.47 -10.32 -6.28
CA MET A 173 6.30 -10.59 -5.45
C MET A 173 5.87 -9.37 -4.66
N PHE A 174 4.56 -9.14 -4.60
CA PHE A 174 3.96 -8.06 -3.82
C PHE A 174 3.72 -8.47 -2.37
N TRP A 175 4.20 -7.64 -1.46
CA TRP A 175 3.97 -7.71 -0.03
C TRP A 175 3.20 -6.47 0.40
N TYR A 176 2.18 -6.63 1.23
CA TYR A 176 1.34 -5.50 1.64
C TYR A 176 1.07 -5.47 3.12
N SER A 177 0.65 -4.31 3.62
CA SER A 177 -0.08 -4.19 4.87
C SER A 177 -1.14 -3.11 4.74
N PHE A 178 -2.32 -3.33 5.33
CA PHE A 178 -3.36 -2.30 5.43
C PHE A 178 -3.40 -1.74 6.84
N ASN A 179 -3.38 -0.42 6.95
CA ASN A 179 -3.28 0.30 8.20
C ASN A 179 -4.38 1.35 8.27
N LEU A 180 -5.40 1.08 9.08
CA LEU A 180 -6.53 1.98 9.28
C LEU A 180 -6.08 3.30 9.89
N ASP A 181 -6.67 4.40 9.41
CA ASP A 181 -6.39 5.75 9.89
C ASP A 181 -6.67 5.89 11.39
N ASP A 182 -7.78 5.31 11.85
CA ASP A 182 -8.17 5.35 13.27
C ASP A 182 -7.12 4.70 14.18
N ILE A 183 -6.38 3.71 13.71
CA ILE A 183 -5.30 3.08 14.47
C ILE A 183 -4.05 3.96 14.41
N ILE A 184 -3.64 4.38 13.21
CA ILE A 184 -2.36 5.07 13.00
C ILE A 184 -2.40 6.56 13.34
N ALA A 185 -3.56 7.15 13.60
CA ALA A 185 -3.66 8.47 14.19
C ALA A 185 -3.30 8.47 15.69
N HIS A 186 -3.59 7.37 16.41
CA HIS A 186 -3.37 7.29 17.86
C HIS A 186 -1.97 6.80 18.23
N GLN A 187 -1.31 6.00 17.38
CA GLN A 187 0.00 5.43 17.67
C GLN A 187 0.83 5.20 16.41
N ILE A 188 2.16 5.19 16.57
CA ILE A 188 3.07 4.81 15.48
C ILE A 188 2.87 3.32 15.17
N LYS A 189 2.57 3.04 13.90
CA LYS A 189 2.61 1.70 13.36
C LYS A 189 4.00 1.41 12.82
N TRP A 190 4.74 0.56 13.52
CA TRP A 190 6.02 0.04 13.05
C TRP A 190 5.80 -0.99 11.93
N LEU A 191 6.38 -0.71 10.76
CA LEU A 191 6.24 -1.48 9.53
C LEU A 191 7.36 -2.52 9.41
N VAL A 192 8.60 -2.06 9.60
CA VAL A 192 9.80 -2.87 9.38
C VAL A 192 10.89 -2.52 10.40
N GLY A 193 11.65 -3.53 10.83
CA GLY A 193 12.91 -3.34 11.54
C GLY A 193 14.09 -3.66 10.63
N ILE A 194 15.08 -2.77 10.55
CA ILE A 194 16.29 -2.93 9.72
C ILE A 194 17.51 -2.59 10.59
N ASN A 195 18.44 -3.54 10.74
CA ASN A 195 19.73 -3.32 11.41
C ASN A 195 19.63 -2.65 12.81
N GLY A 196 18.65 -3.07 13.63
CA GLY A 196 18.46 -2.52 14.97
C GLY A 196 17.70 -1.18 15.01
N VAL A 197 17.02 -0.80 13.94
CA VAL A 197 16.15 0.39 13.87
C VAL A 197 14.77 -0.02 13.40
N LEU A 198 13.73 0.38 14.13
CA LEU A 198 12.35 0.28 13.66
C LEU A 198 11.99 1.49 12.82
N TYR A 199 11.24 1.26 11.74
CA TYR A 199 10.67 2.27 10.87
C TYR A 199 9.16 2.12 10.84
N GLY A 200 8.46 3.24 10.94
CA GLY A 200 7.02 3.24 11.10
C GLY A 200 6.37 4.53 10.64
N MET A 201 5.05 4.58 10.76
CA MET A 201 4.24 5.70 10.31
C MET A 201 3.15 6.06 11.32
N LYS A 202 2.72 7.32 11.29
CA LYS A 202 1.62 7.84 12.10
C LYS A 202 0.90 8.94 11.32
N ILE A 203 -0.42 9.00 11.42
CA ILE A 203 -1.18 10.16 10.93
C ILE A 203 -1.23 11.24 12.01
N SER A 204 -1.02 12.48 11.59
CA SER A 204 -1.34 13.66 12.37
C SER A 204 -1.86 14.73 11.42
N ASP A 205 -2.98 15.35 11.77
CA ASP A 205 -3.68 16.31 10.93
C ASP A 205 -3.99 15.72 9.53
N ASP A 206 -3.57 16.38 8.46
CA ASP A 206 -3.77 15.98 7.06
C ASP A 206 -2.54 15.27 6.45
N LYS A 207 -1.64 14.76 7.29
CA LYS A 207 -0.35 14.20 6.88
C LYS A 207 -0.09 12.82 7.48
N LEU A 208 0.62 12.01 6.72
CA LEU A 208 1.24 10.77 7.16
C LEU A 208 2.73 11.03 7.42
N PHE A 209 3.15 10.91 8.67
CA PHE A 209 4.52 11.11 9.12
C PHE A 209 5.24 9.77 9.26
N PHE A 210 6.54 9.76 8.95
CA PHE A 210 7.42 8.60 9.07
C PHE A 210 8.41 8.79 10.21
N PHE A 211 8.66 7.71 10.94
CA PHE A 211 9.51 7.73 12.13
C PHE A 211 10.53 6.60 12.09
N SER A 212 11.65 6.82 12.77
CA SER A 212 12.61 5.78 13.14
C SER A 212 12.79 5.70 14.66
N LYS A 213 13.14 4.52 15.15
CA LYS A 213 13.46 4.29 16.56
C LYS A 213 14.53 3.22 16.71
N PRO A 214 15.71 3.54 17.29
CA PRO A 214 16.69 2.53 17.64
C PRO A 214 16.10 1.51 18.61
N VAL A 215 16.43 0.23 18.43
CA VAL A 215 16.01 -0.86 19.30
C VAL A 215 17.13 -1.87 19.47
N ASP A 216 17.02 -2.70 20.50
CA ASP A 216 17.93 -3.81 20.71
C ASP A 216 17.37 -5.07 20.02
N MET A 217 17.69 -5.19 18.72
CA MET A 217 17.35 -6.36 17.90
C MET A 217 18.59 -6.83 17.14
N ASP A 218 18.64 -8.12 16.84
CA ASP A 218 19.67 -8.69 15.97
C ASP A 218 19.64 -8.03 14.58
N LYS A 219 20.80 -8.02 13.90
CA LYS A 219 20.89 -7.49 12.54
C LYS A 219 20.03 -8.33 11.59
N GLY A 220 19.12 -7.68 10.88
CA GLY A 220 18.19 -8.33 9.97
C GLY A 220 17.08 -7.40 9.50
N ILE A 221 16.16 -7.94 8.70
CA ILE A 221 14.92 -7.29 8.26
C ILE A 221 13.73 -8.04 8.85
N TYR A 222 12.84 -7.32 9.53
CA TYR A 222 11.63 -7.89 10.15
C TYR A 222 10.40 -7.07 9.76
N GLY A 223 9.56 -7.59 8.86
CA GLY A 223 8.33 -6.93 8.40
C GLY A 223 7.05 -7.55 8.99
N ARG A 224 5.96 -6.79 9.03
CA ARG A 224 4.60 -7.27 9.41
C ARG A 224 3.66 -7.40 8.22
N GLU A 225 4.23 -7.65 7.05
CA GLU A 225 3.52 -7.69 5.78
C GLU A 225 2.93 -9.08 5.52
N LYS A 226 1.91 -9.16 4.67
CA LYS A 226 1.47 -10.41 4.06
C LYS A 226 1.93 -10.46 2.61
N LEU A 227 2.34 -11.64 2.16
CA LEU A 227 2.53 -11.93 0.74
C LEU A 227 1.15 -11.93 0.07
N LEU A 228 1.00 -11.13 -0.97
CA LEU A 228 -0.23 -11.08 -1.76
C LEU A 228 -0.19 -12.22 -2.78
N LYS A 229 -1.20 -13.11 -2.73
CA LYS A 229 -1.36 -14.25 -3.62
C LYS A 229 -2.79 -14.24 -4.17
N TYR A 230 -2.92 -14.42 -5.47
CA TYR A 230 -4.18 -14.59 -6.22
C TYR A 230 -4.01 -15.66 -7.27
#